data_AF-A0A383RDQ8-F1
#
_entry.id   AF-A0A383RDQ8-F1
#
_cell.length_a   1.000
_cell.length_b   1.000
_cell.length_c   1.000
_cell.angle_alpha   90.00
_cell.angle_beta   90.00
_cell.angle_gamma   90.00
#
_symmetry.space_group_name_H-M   'P 1'
#
loop_
_entity.id
_entity.type
_entity.pdbx_description
1 polymer ?
#
loop_
_entity_poly.entity_id
_entity_poly.type
_entity_poly.pdbx_seq_one_letter_code
_entity_poly.pdbx_strand_id
1 'polypeptide(L)'
;MVDEQTARFLEEKVTEAKNHFERALACKHTEFDDLYPYMIEHPQFFWYKRYVAWSELLTIVKLCDQLQVSWTGKFTTQQVAYINKRVMSAKVLDYWFETNDTKEHVGY
;
A
#
# COMPACT_ATOMS: atom_id res chain seq x y z
N MET A 1 -6.43 -26.06 1.65
CA MET A 1 -5.22 -25.32 1.28
C MET A 1 -5.23 -25.19 -0.24
N VAL A 2 -4.97 -24.00 -0.76
CA VAL A 2 -4.87 -23.76 -2.21
C VAL A 2 -3.67 -24.50 -2.80
N ASP A 3 -3.71 -24.80 -4.09
CA ASP A 3 -2.56 -25.36 -4.80
C ASP A 3 -1.40 -24.36 -4.88
N GLU A 4 -0.18 -24.86 -5.14
CA GLU A 4 1.04 -24.07 -5.16
C GLU A 4 1.02 -22.95 -6.20
N GLN A 5 0.40 -23.18 -7.37
CA GLN A 5 0.31 -22.18 -8.42
C GLN A 5 -0.59 -21.02 -7.99
N THR A 6 -1.73 -21.32 -7.38
CA THR A 6 -2.63 -20.31 -6.81
C THR A 6 -1.97 -19.54 -5.66
N ALA A 7 -1.24 -20.22 -4.77
CA ALA A 7 -0.51 -19.58 -3.69
C ALA A 7 0.53 -18.59 -4.22
N ARG A 8 1.35 -19.01 -5.20
CA ARG A 8 2.35 -18.14 -5.83
C ARG A 8 1.72 -16.93 -6.51
N PHE A 9 0.61 -17.13 -7.24
CA PHE A 9 -0.12 -16.02 -7.86
C PHE A 9 -0.60 -15.00 -6.83
N LEU A 10 -1.13 -15.44 -5.69
CA LEU A 10 -1.58 -14.53 -4.63
C LEU A 10 -0.40 -13.80 -3.97
N GLU A 11 0.74 -14.45 -3.77
CA GLU A 11 1.96 -13.79 -3.31
C GLU A 11 2.48 -12.71 -4.28
N GLU A 12 2.39 -12.97 -5.58
CA GLU A 12 2.71 -11.99 -6.62
C GLU A 12 1.74 -10.80 -6.55
N LYS A 13 0.43 -11.05 -6.43
CA LYS A 13 -0.57 -9.98 -6.27
C LYS A 13 -0.38 -9.14 -5.02
N VAL A 14 0.03 -9.74 -3.91
CA VAL A 14 0.40 -8.99 -2.70
C VAL A 14 1.58 -8.05 -2.99
N THR A 15 2.59 -8.54 -3.71
CA THR A 15 3.79 -7.77 -4.04
C THR A 15 3.47 -6.62 -5.00
N GLU A 16 2.64 -6.86 -6.01
CA GLU A 16 2.14 -5.84 -6.92
C GLU A 16 1.35 -4.75 -6.19
N ALA A 17 0.40 -5.12 -5.33
CA ALA A 17 -0.41 -4.18 -4.56
C ALA A 17 0.45 -3.36 -3.57
N LYS A 18 1.44 -3.99 -2.94
CA LYS A 18 2.43 -3.28 -2.10
C LYS A 18 3.16 -2.22 -2.92
N ASN A 19 3.72 -2.60 -4.07
CA ASN A 19 4.47 -1.69 -4.93
C ASN A 19 3.58 -0.54 -5.44
N HIS A 20 2.33 -0.81 -5.79
CA HIS A 20 1.37 0.21 -6.18
C HIS A 20 1.12 1.21 -5.05
N PHE A 21 0.86 0.71 -3.83
CA PHE A 21 0.68 1.56 -2.65
C PHE A 21 1.92 2.42 -2.35
N GLU A 22 3.11 1.84 -2.39
CA GLU A 22 4.38 2.56 -2.16
C GLU A 22 4.63 3.65 -3.21
N ARG A 23 4.26 3.42 -4.47
CA ARG A 23 4.30 4.45 -5.52
C ARG A 23 3.31 5.58 -5.26
N ALA A 24 2.09 5.26 -4.85
CA ALA A 24 1.07 6.24 -4.50
C ALA A 24 1.49 7.10 -3.29
N LEU A 25 2.15 6.50 -2.29
CA LEU A 25 2.75 7.21 -1.16
C LEU A 25 3.85 8.17 -1.61
N ALA A 26 4.76 7.67 -2.46
CA ALA A 26 5.88 8.44 -3.01
C ALA A 26 5.46 9.49 -4.08
N CYS A 27 4.16 9.72 -4.26
CA CYS A 27 3.60 10.62 -5.27
C CYS A 27 4.09 10.35 -6.70
N LYS A 28 4.49 9.11 -7.01
CA LYS A 28 4.86 8.70 -8.37
C LYS A 28 3.61 8.53 -9.23
N HIS A 29 3.80 8.56 -10.54
CA HIS A 29 2.76 8.22 -11.52
C HIS A 29 2.29 6.77 -11.33
N THR A 30 0.98 6.52 -11.34
CA THR A 30 0.38 5.18 -11.31
C THR A 30 -0.72 5.07 -12.36
N GLU A 31 -1.24 3.87 -12.61
CA GLU A 31 -2.37 3.67 -13.53
C GLU A 31 -3.62 4.47 -13.12
N PHE A 32 -3.75 4.80 -11.83
CA PHE A 32 -4.79 5.71 -11.35
C PHE A 32 -4.71 7.09 -11.99
N ASP A 33 -3.49 7.61 -12.18
CA ASP A 33 -3.25 8.91 -12.81
C ASP A 33 -3.71 8.85 -14.30
N ASP A 34 -3.48 7.72 -14.99
CA ASP A 34 -3.93 7.51 -16.38
C ASP A 34 -5.45 7.38 -16.52
N LEU A 35 -6.11 6.74 -15.54
CA LEU A 35 -7.57 6.58 -15.51
C LEU A 35 -8.30 7.87 -15.14
N TYR A 36 -7.67 8.73 -14.33
CA TYR A 36 -8.28 9.94 -13.78
C TYR A 36 -7.39 11.18 -14.03
N PRO A 37 -7.14 11.57 -15.29
CA PRO A 37 -6.26 12.69 -15.62
C PRO A 37 -6.72 14.02 -14.99
N TYR A 38 -8.04 14.20 -14.84
CA TYR A 38 -8.61 15.35 -14.13
C TYR A 38 -8.10 15.48 -12.69
N MET A 39 -7.88 14.37 -11.97
CA MET A 39 -7.40 14.40 -10.59
C MET A 39 -5.93 14.82 -10.48
N ILE A 40 -5.12 14.63 -11.53
CA ILE A 40 -3.72 15.10 -11.58
C ILE A 40 -3.68 16.62 -11.59
N GLU A 41 -4.57 17.25 -12.36
CA GLU A 41 -4.67 18.70 -12.49
C GLU A 41 -5.16 19.39 -11.21
N HIS A 42 -5.66 18.61 -10.24
CA HIS A 42 -6.37 19.08 -9.06
C HIS A 42 -5.77 18.48 -7.77
N PRO A 43 -4.75 19.11 -7.17
CA PRO A 43 -3.98 18.59 -6.04
C PRO A 43 -4.78 18.15 -4.81
N GLN A 44 -5.99 18.68 -4.62
CA GLN A 44 -6.90 18.25 -3.56
C GLN A 44 -7.25 16.75 -3.62
N PHE A 45 -7.10 16.12 -4.78
CA PHE A 45 -7.41 14.70 -4.98
C PHE A 45 -6.22 13.76 -4.71
N PHE A 46 -5.03 14.25 -4.35
CA PHE A 46 -3.85 13.39 -4.12
C PHE A 46 -4.04 12.35 -3.03
N TRP A 47 -4.94 12.58 -2.07
CA TRP A 47 -5.26 11.58 -1.06
C TRP A 47 -6.04 10.40 -1.63
N TYR A 48 -6.85 10.60 -2.68
CA TYR A 48 -7.70 9.55 -3.25
C TYR A 48 -6.87 8.42 -3.83
N LYS A 49 -5.79 8.71 -4.58
CA LYS A 49 -4.93 7.65 -5.13
C LYS A 49 -4.29 6.79 -4.04
N ARG A 50 -3.93 7.39 -2.90
CA ARG A 50 -3.39 6.67 -1.74
C ARG A 50 -4.46 5.79 -1.08
N TYR A 51 -5.67 6.31 -0.92
CA TYR A 51 -6.79 5.53 -0.36
C TYR A 51 -7.19 4.36 -1.26
N VAL A 52 -7.18 4.56 -2.58
CA VAL A 52 -7.48 3.51 -3.56
C VAL A 52 -6.42 2.41 -3.49
N ALA A 53 -5.13 2.76 -3.56
CA ALA A 53 -4.06 1.77 -3.46
C ALA A 53 -4.03 1.05 -2.09
N TRP A 54 -4.37 1.74 -1.00
CA TRP A 54 -4.53 1.13 0.32
C TRP A 54 -5.68 0.12 0.35
N SER A 55 -6.85 0.50 -0.19
CA SER A 55 -8.02 -0.38 -0.27
C SER A 55 -7.73 -1.62 -1.10
N GLU A 56 -7.01 -1.47 -2.21
CA GLU A 56 -6.56 -2.58 -3.04
C GLU A 56 -5.65 -3.53 -2.25
N LEU A 57 -4.60 -3.00 -1.60
CA LEU A 57 -3.69 -3.79 -0.76
C LEU A 57 -4.45 -4.57 0.33
N LEU A 58 -5.35 -3.92 1.06
CA LEU A 58 -6.15 -4.58 2.10
C LEU A 58 -7.08 -5.66 1.52
N THR A 59 -7.58 -5.46 0.31
CA THR A 59 -8.44 -6.45 -0.37
C THR A 59 -7.64 -7.69 -0.69
N ILE A 60 -6.44 -7.54 -1.28
CA ILE A 60 -5.58 -8.69 -1.60
C ILE A 60 -5.11 -9.42 -0.34
N VAL A 61 -4.72 -8.68 0.72
CA VAL A 61 -4.37 -9.27 2.02
C VAL A 61 -5.53 -10.07 2.59
N LYS A 62 -6.74 -9.52 2.56
CA LYS A 62 -7.95 -10.23 3.03
C LYS A 62 -8.19 -11.53 2.26
N LEU A 63 -7.95 -11.54 0.94
CA LEU A 63 -8.06 -12.76 0.13
C LEU A 63 -7.01 -13.79 0.54
N CYS A 64 -5.76 -13.36 0.79
CA CYS A 64 -4.70 -14.24 1.27
C CYS A 64 -5.06 -14.86 2.62
N ASP A 65 -5.57 -14.07 3.57
CA ASP A 65 -6.03 -14.58 4.88
C ASP A 65 -7.15 -15.62 4.73
N GLN A 66 -8.15 -15.35 3.87
CA GLN A 66 -9.28 -16.25 3.62
C GLN A 66 -8.84 -17.57 2.98
N LEU A 67 -7.80 -17.55 2.14
CA LEU A 67 -7.27 -18.70 1.42
C LEU A 67 -6.08 -19.36 2.14
N GLN A 68 -5.71 -18.86 3.32
CA GLN A 68 -4.60 -19.33 4.14
C GLN A 68 -3.24 -19.25 3.42
N VAL A 69 -3.03 -18.20 2.63
CA VAL A 69 -1.76 -17.90 1.96
C VAL A 69 -0.95 -16.90 2.80
N SER A 70 0.30 -17.24 3.08
CA SER A 70 1.20 -16.37 3.85
C SER A 70 1.62 -15.17 3.02
N TRP A 71 1.36 -13.96 3.52
CA TRP A 71 1.71 -12.71 2.84
C TRP A 71 2.67 -11.84 3.65
N THR A 72 2.78 -12.06 4.96
CA THR A 72 3.52 -11.20 5.90
C THR A 72 5.01 -11.13 5.58
N GLY A 73 5.60 -12.18 5.00
CA GLY A 73 7.00 -12.21 4.57
C GLY A 73 7.37 -11.23 3.46
N LYS A 74 6.38 -10.59 2.81
CA LYS A 74 6.63 -9.53 1.81
C LYS A 74 6.75 -8.13 2.44
N PHE A 75 6.54 -8.00 3.75
CA PHE A 75 6.46 -6.72 4.45
C PHE A 75 7.40 -6.70 5.66
N THR A 76 7.74 -5.50 6.12
CA THR A 76 8.40 -5.34 7.41
C THR A 76 7.40 -5.53 8.55
N THR A 77 7.89 -5.79 9.76
CA THR A 77 7.03 -5.96 10.95
C THR A 77 6.11 -4.75 11.19
N GLN A 78 6.62 -3.53 10.96
CA GLN A 78 5.84 -2.30 11.08
C GLN A 78 4.73 -2.21 10.02
N GLN A 79 5.05 -2.54 8.76
CA GLN A 79 4.07 -2.55 7.67
C GLN A 79 2.95 -3.57 7.94
N VAL A 80 3.31 -4.78 8.42
CA VAL A 80 2.33 -5.80 8.84
C VAL A 80 1.42 -5.26 9.96
N ALA A 81 2.00 -4.57 10.95
CA ALA A 81 1.21 -3.97 12.03
C ALA A 81 0.22 -2.89 11.53
N TYR A 82 0.61 -2.09 10.52
CA TYR A 82 -0.28 -1.13 9.89
C TYR A 82 -1.42 -1.79 9.10
N ILE A 83 -1.09 -2.80 8.28
CA ILE A 83 -2.08 -3.57 7.52
C ILE A 83 -3.10 -4.22 8.46
N ASN A 84 -2.64 -4.83 9.55
CA ASN A 84 -3.52 -5.46 10.55
C ASN A 84 -4.47 -4.49 11.24
N LYS A 85 -4.04 -3.23 11.43
CA LYS A 85 -4.92 -2.16 11.97
C LYS A 85 -5.99 -1.71 10.98
N ARG A 86 -5.81 -1.98 9.67
CA ARG A 86 -6.73 -1.65 8.55
C ARG A 86 -7.02 -0.16 8.33
N VAL A 87 -6.68 0.71 9.27
CA VAL A 87 -6.89 2.15 9.20
C VAL A 87 -5.68 2.81 8.54
N MET A 88 -5.89 3.43 7.39
CA MET A 88 -4.93 4.38 6.82
C MET A 88 -4.98 5.66 7.65
N SER A 89 -3.95 5.86 8.48
CA SER A 89 -3.79 7.06 9.31
C SER A 89 -2.64 7.90 8.79
N ALA A 90 -2.54 9.17 9.23
CA ALA A 90 -1.36 9.99 9.00
C ALA A 90 -0.06 9.25 9.36
N LYS A 91 -0.07 8.47 10.44
CA LYS A 91 1.07 7.64 10.83
C LYS A 91 1.45 6.58 9.78
N VAL A 92 0.48 5.94 9.13
CA VAL A 92 0.77 4.97 8.05
C VAL A 92 1.41 5.68 6.88
N LEU A 93 0.90 6.84 6.51
CA LEU A 93 1.39 7.67 5.41
C LEU A 93 2.82 8.17 5.67
N ASP A 94 3.05 8.67 6.87
CA ASP A 94 4.30 9.31 7.26
C ASP A 94 5.37 8.28 7.63
N TYR A 95 5.02 7.08 8.11
CA TYR A 95 6.02 6.13 8.62
C TYR A 95 6.03 4.79 7.88
N TRP A 96 5.48 4.72 6.65
CA TRP A 96 5.49 3.48 5.88
C TRP A 96 6.91 2.95 5.57
N PHE A 97 7.84 3.85 5.24
CA PHE A 97 9.20 3.50 4.77
C PHE A 97 10.26 3.41 5.88
N GLU A 98 9.86 3.41 7.17
CA GLU A 98 10.72 3.33 8.37
C GLU A 98 11.73 4.49 8.57
N THR A 99 12.15 5.16 7.50
CA THR A 99 13.19 6.20 7.46
C THR A 99 12.70 7.61 7.74
N ASN A 100 11.39 7.84 7.84
CA ASN A 100 10.86 9.20 8.06
C ASN A 100 11.06 9.75 9.49
N ASP A 101 11.63 8.97 10.42
CA ASP A 101 12.14 9.49 11.70
C ASP A 101 13.39 10.38 11.54
N THR A 102 14.04 10.40 10.36
CA THR A 102 15.15 11.34 10.08
C THR A 102 14.70 12.64 9.41
N LYS A 103 13.40 12.98 9.42
CA LYS A 103 13.00 14.37 9.16
C LYS A 103 13.42 15.19 10.37
N GLU A 104 14.69 15.60 10.35
CA GLU A 104 15.20 16.72 11.12
C GLU A 104 14.15 17.83 11.17
N HIS A 105 14.02 18.39 12.37
CA HIS A 105 13.34 19.63 12.60
C HIS A 105 13.87 20.67 11.60
N VAL A 106 13.18 20.89 10.49
CA VAL A 106 13.30 22.16 9.77
C VAL A 106 12.42 23.13 10.54
N GLY A 107 12.96 23.58 11.68
CA GLY A 107 12.56 24.85 12.24
C GLY A 107 13.03 25.94 11.29
N TYR A 108 12.10 26.77 10.83
CA TYR A 108 12.16 28.23 10.89
C TYR A 108 10.78 28.80 10.57
#